data_AF-A0A661P370-F1
#
_entry.id   AF-A0A661P370-F1
#
_cell.length_a   1.000
_cell.length_b   1.000
_cell.length_c   1.000
_cell.angle_alpha   90.00
_cell.angle_beta   90.00
_cell.angle_gamma   90.00
#
_symmetry.space_group_name_H-M   'P 1'
#
loop_
_entity.id
_entity.type
_entity.pdbx_description
1 polymer ?
#
loop_
_entity_poly.entity_id
_entity_poly.type
_entity_poly.pdbx_seq_one_letter_code
_entity_poly.pdbx_strand_id
1 'polypeptide(L)' 'IDIEVVGGYHALSSFFTKICTMPRIVSIGDFDMHDYKVLDDRDTIKTRFKAITYTFIDKKKGENKNGS' A
#
# COMPACT_ATOMS: atom_id res chain seq x y z
N ILE A 1 -0.11 6.00 0.61
CA ILE A 1 0.58 5.63 1.87
C ILE A 1 1.83 4.88 1.47
N ASP A 2 3.01 5.42 1.74
CA ASP A 2 4.28 4.74 1.48
C ASP A 2 4.61 3.84 2.68
N ILE A 3 4.89 2.57 2.41
CA ILE A 3 5.07 1.52 3.40
C ILE A 3 6.39 0.80 3.12
N GLU A 4 7.18 0.57 4.16
CA GLU A 4 8.37 -0.28 4.12
C GLU A 4 8.23 -1.38 5.18
N VAL A 5 8.39 -2.64 4.78
CA VAL A 5 8.29 -3.81 5.65
C VAL A 5 9.48 -4.73 5.43
N VAL A 6 9.90 -5.43 6.49
CA VAL A 6 10.97 -6.41 6.43
C VAL A 6 10.44 -7.76 6.88
N GLY A 7 10.69 -8.80 6.09
CA GLY A 7 10.31 -10.16 6.44
C GLY A 7 10.80 -11.18 5.43
N GLY A 8 10.68 -12.47 5.76
CA GLY A 8 10.95 -13.54 4.81
C GLY A 8 9.94 -13.58 3.68
N TYR A 9 10.30 -14.23 2.58
CA TYR A 9 9.48 -14.23 1.35
C TYR A 9 8.04 -14.75 1.60
N HIS A 10 7.92 -15.84 2.37
CA HIS A 10 6.62 -16.42 2.71
C HIS A 10 5.75 -15.50 3.58
N ALA A 11 6.37 -14.79 4.52
CA ALA A 11 5.66 -13.84 5.38
C ALA A 11 5.15 -12.65 4.57
N LEU A 12 5.96 -12.12 3.65
CA LEU A 12 5.57 -11.06 2.74
C LEU A 12 4.41 -11.49 1.82
N SER A 13 4.47 -12.69 1.24
CA SER A 13 3.37 -13.24 0.44
C SER A 13 2.06 -13.30 1.22
N SER A 14 2.11 -13.79 2.46
CA SER A 14 0.94 -13.84 3.35
C SER A 14 0.41 -12.45 3.69
N PHE A 15 1.30 -11.47 3.88
CA PHE A 15 0.94 -10.08 4.15
C PHE A 15 0.22 -9.44 2.96
N PHE A 16 0.76 -9.56 1.74
CA PHE A 16 0.11 -9.01 0.54
C PHE A 16 -1.20 -9.73 0.21
N THR A 17 -1.28 -11.04 0.43
CA THR A 17 -2.54 -11.78 0.30
C THR A 17 -3.63 -11.16 1.17
N LYS A 18 -3.32 -10.88 2.46
CA LYS A 18 -4.27 -10.23 3.37
C LYS A 18 -4.66 -8.82 2.92
N ILE A 19 -3.72 -8.07 2.32
CA ILE A 19 -4.02 -6.75 1.76
C ILE A 19 -4.99 -6.84 0.59
N CYS A 20 -4.74 -7.77 -0.35
CA CYS A 20 -5.56 -7.97 -1.52
C CYS A 20 -6.95 -8.52 -1.19
N THR A 21 -7.12 -9.23 -0.07
CA THR A 21 -8.41 -9.76 0.39
C THR A 21 -9.19 -8.81 1.29
N MET A 22 -8.71 -7.60 1.55
CA MET A 22 -9.46 -6.64 2.38
C MET A 22 -10.79 -6.24 1.70
N PRO A 23 -11.88 -6.03 2.46
CA PRO A 23 -13.18 -5.63 1.91
C PRO A 23 -13.22 -4.13 1.56
N ARG A 24 -12.21 -3.63 0.84
CA ARG A 24 -12.08 -2.25 0.37
C ARG A 24 -11.16 -2.19 -0.84
N ILE A 25 -11.31 -1.16 -1.68
CA ILE A 25 -10.46 -0.96 -2.85
C ILE A 25 -9.08 -0.48 -2.38
N VAL A 26 -8.06 -1.34 -2.56
CA VAL A 26 -6.66 -1.04 -2.32
C VAL A 26 -5.88 -1.35 -3.59
N SER A 27 -5.10 -0.38 -4.06
CA SER A 27 -4.13 -0.56 -5.13
C SER A 27 -2.72 -0.47 -4.55
N ILE A 28 -1.82 -1.31 -5.07
CA ILE A 28 -0.41 -1.35 -4.71
C ILE A 28 0.38 -0.77 -5.88
N GLY A 29 1.06 0.35 -5.65
CA GLY A 29 1.95 1.01 -6.61
C GLY A 29 3.39 1.01 -6.10
N ASP A 30 4.32 1.39 -6.98
CA ASP A 30 5.74 1.62 -6.67
C ASP A 30 6.36 0.47 -5.83
N PHE A 31 6.06 -0.77 -6.23
CA PHE A 31 6.52 -1.96 -5.52
C PHE A 31 7.99 -2.25 -5.82
N ASP A 32 8.78 -2.39 -4.76
CA ASP A 32 10.20 -2.68 -4.82
C ASP A 32 10.62 -3.64 -3.70
N MET A 33 11.34 -4.71 -4.06
CA MET A 33 11.91 -5.67 -3.12
C MET A 33 13.43 -5.64 -3.25
N HIS A 34 14.13 -5.30 -2.17
CA HIS A 34 15.57 -5.13 -2.15
C HIS A 34 16.18 -5.64 -0.84
N ASP A 35 17.51 -5.52 -0.73
CA ASP A 35 18.27 -5.88 0.47
C ASP A 35 18.00 -7.31 0.99
N TYR A 36 17.97 -8.31 0.10
CA TYR A 36 17.92 -9.72 0.53
C TYR A 36 19.13 -10.03 1.42
N LYS A 37 18.86 -10.50 2.64
CA LYS A 37 19.89 -10.87 3.62
C LYS A 37 19.48 -12.14 4.34
N VAL A 38 20.47 -12.97 4.66
CA VAL A 38 20.33 -14.10 5.56
C VAL A 38 20.82 -13.66 6.94
N LEU A 39 19.93 -13.61 7.92
CA LEU A 39 20.20 -13.27 9.32
C LEU A 39 19.78 -14.47 10.17
N ASP A 40 20.71 -15.06 10.92
CA ASP A 40 20.46 -16.21 11.80
C ASP A 40 19.68 -17.35 11.09
N ASP A 41 20.18 -17.79 9.93
CA ASP A 41 19.57 -18.80 9.04
C ASP A 41 18.14 -18.47 8.53
N ARG A 42 17.72 -17.21 8.63
CA ARG A 42 16.43 -16.75 8.10
C ARG A 42 16.61 -15.76 6.96
N ASP A 43 15.85 -15.98 5.88
CA ASP A 43 15.76 -15.04 4.79
C ASP A 43 14.97 -13.81 5.21
N THR A 44 15.52 -12.63 4.93
CA THR A 44 14.88 -11.35 5.16
C THR A 44 14.98 -10.52 3.90
N ILE A 45 13.86 -9.91 3.51
CA ILE A 45 13.75 -9.05 2.35
C ILE A 45 13.09 -7.76 2.81
N LYS A 46 13.67 -6.63 2.42
CA LYS A 46 13.00 -5.33 2.57
C LYS A 46 12.09 -5.11 1.37
N THR A 47 10.85 -4.71 1.64
CA THR A 47 9.88 -4.42 0.61
C THR A 47 9.31 -3.03 0.84
N ARG A 48 9.42 -2.17 -0.17
CA ARG A 48 8.81 -0.85 -0.20
C ARG A 48 7.67 -0.83 -1.22
N PHE A 49 6.56 -0.21 -0.86
CA PHE A 49 5.42 -0.05 -1.77
C PHE A 49 4.52 1.11 -1.35
N LYS A 50 3.66 1.53 -2.26
CA LYS A 50 2.66 2.56 -2.04
C LYS A 50 1.25 1.94 -2.05
N ALA A 51 0.57 1.98 -0.90
CA ALA A 51 -0.84 1.65 -0.81
C ALA A 51 -1.70 2.87 -1.14
N ILE A 52 -2.61 2.69 -2.10
CA ILE A 52 -3.53 3.73 -2.61
C ILE A 52 -4.96 3.24 -2.37
N THR A 53 -5.78 4.07 -1.74
CA THR A 53 -7.20 3.80 -1.51
C THR A 53 -8.03 4.94 -2.06
N TYR A 54 -9.21 4.62 -2.58
CA TYR A 54 -10.11 5.61 -3.16
C TYR A 54 -11.32 5.80 -2.26
N THR A 55 -11.77 7.04 -2.16
CA THR A 55 -13.07 7.39 -1.58
C THR A 55 -13.82 8.26 -2.57
N PHE A 56 -15.13 8.10 -2.64
CA PHE A 56 -15.97 8.98 -3.44
C PHE A 56 -16.05 10.35 -2.76
N ILE A 57 -15.92 11.41 -3.56
CA ILE A 57 -16.12 12.79 -3.12
C ILE A 57 -17.34 13.33 -3.86
N ASP A 58 -18.43 13.56 -3.12
CA ASP A 58 -19.62 14.19 -3.68
C ASP A 58 -19.35 15.69 -3.89
N LYS A 59 -19.19 16.12 -5.15
CA LYS A 59 -19.08 17.55 -5.48
C LYS A 59 -20.46 18.20 -5.40
N LYS A 60 -20.92 18.47 -4.17
CA LYS A 60 -21.84 19.59 -3.89
C LYS A 60 -21.33 20.39 -2.70
N LYS A 61 -20.36 21.27 -2.96
CA LYS A 61 -20.13 22.48 -2.14
C LYS A 61 -19.34 23.50 -2.95
N GLY A 62 -20.07 24.47 -3.51
CA GLY A 62 -19.49 25.59 -4.27
C GLY A 62 -20.35 26.18 -5.39
N GLU A 63 -21.69 26.13 -5.33
CA GLU A 63 -22.44 27.25 -5.91
C GLU A 63 -22.13 28.48 -5.05
N ASN A 64 -21.19 29.31 -5.50
CA ASN A 64 -21.15 30.70 -5.08
C ASN A 64 -21.33 31.55 -6.35
N LYS A 65 -22.59 31.80 -6.68
CA LYS A 65 -23.00 32.88 -7.58
C LYS A 65 -22.74 34.19 -6.84
N ASN A 66 -21.53 34.74 -6.95
CA ASN A 66 -21.33 36.16 -6.66
C ASN A 66 -21.65 36.93 -7.93
N GLY A 67 -22.75 37.67 -7.88
CA GLY A 67 -23.05 38.72 -8.82
C GLY A 67 -22.02 39.85 -8.73
N SER A 68 -21.73 40.44 -9.89
CA SER A 68 -21.48 41.86 -10.12
C SER A 68 -21.73 42.11 -11.61
#